data_AF-A0A197JKA7-F1
#
_entry.id   AF-A0A197JKA7-F1
#
_cell.length_a   1.000
_cell.length_b   1.000
_cell.length_c   1.000
_cell.angle_alpha   90.00
_cell.angle_beta   90.00
_cell.angle_gamma   90.00
#
_symmetry.space_group_name_H-M   'P 1'
#
loop_
_entity.id
_entity.type
_entity.pdbx_description
1 polymer ?
#
loop_
_entity_poly.entity_id
_entity_poly.type
_entity_poly.pdbx_seq_one_letter_code
_entity_poly.pdbx_strand_id
1 'polypeptide(L)'
;MSRSKESIINEILNKYTQNLADVGQCVHPLGRLGATKRKGFTRFSKMFCDSMVFWAPVNSADEKVKGKFIGKYLADLREAFGKADLPYDSIKSLHSGTLLDHEYISADIQTAHAQENSNGPYSAGFVSIKVSLYHCRAKKVVVAMASILPVLRKRYLVLHDIDMTHDCRYVSTRTYLERHLKAKGISTIVNDRGRVGDHCVTWFASADNAQKIRCKVYNKLVQMLESADVRKSLGSRMEDIVANPDEKFTRTLLGHRDHGLSRLELTFYGSRLHPLAVYQDRMDDARRLLDGCTTFDYSYEQHWIERAELIKAMVAVYIPGSKVFAYCHWWNSTTRKKYGYMWSKVSAPLAMHLVANYSFNDRPIYYVEAKVSENGTVEVTKEKIYEREPGCKAKTLVPGGSKGMFPLYALFDREVYKFADMGIVPVDNIRIRWPKRRHHKESAPLAVLVEHRPDDGQYVKYMRNMHSSTFGSGYNVLEPGRIYTIAAAGLKKFRGTLYWHIIMDCGTRVRAGKSLFRSKGTNDMKCKLVQE
;
A
#
# COMPACT_ATOMS: atom_id res chain seq x y z
N MET A 1 5.88 -27.53 4.64
CA MET A 1 6.45 -26.16 4.75
C MET A 1 5.46 -25.28 5.51
N SER A 2 5.89 -24.56 6.55
CA SER A 2 5.01 -23.63 7.26
C SER A 2 4.66 -22.43 6.39
N ARG A 3 3.38 -22.04 6.35
CA ARG A 3 2.92 -20.91 5.55
C ARG A 3 3.51 -19.60 6.11
N SER A 4 3.86 -18.67 5.23
CA SER A 4 4.35 -17.37 5.68
C SER A 4 3.25 -16.57 6.39
N LYS A 5 3.63 -15.75 7.37
CA LYS A 5 2.69 -14.84 8.07
C LYS A 5 1.92 -13.94 7.10
N GLU A 6 2.58 -13.48 6.04
CA GLU A 6 1.95 -12.67 4.98
C GLU A 6 0.89 -13.48 4.20
N SER A 7 1.15 -14.76 3.88
CA SER A 7 0.17 -15.64 3.22
C SER A 7 -1.09 -15.82 4.09
N ILE A 8 -0.91 -16.06 5.39
CA ILE A 8 -2.00 -16.23 6.36
C ILE A 8 -2.83 -14.95 6.47
N ILE A 9 -2.19 -13.79 6.67
CA ILE A 9 -2.89 -12.50 6.74
C ILE A 9 -3.65 -12.20 5.45
N ASN A 10 -3.06 -12.49 4.29
CA ASN A 10 -3.74 -12.27 3.02
C ASN A 10 -4.96 -13.17 2.82
N GLU A 11 -4.90 -14.43 3.26
CA GLU A 11 -6.06 -15.31 3.24
C GLU A 11 -7.22 -14.73 4.07
N ILE A 12 -6.93 -14.25 5.29
CA ILE A 12 -7.95 -13.62 6.14
C ILE A 12 -8.50 -12.39 5.43
N LEU A 13 -7.64 -11.46 4.99
CA LEU A 13 -8.06 -10.23 4.33
C LEU A 13 -8.88 -10.48 3.06
N ASN A 14 -8.62 -11.57 2.33
CA ASN A 14 -9.42 -11.95 1.16
C ASN A 14 -10.89 -12.27 1.50
N LYS A 15 -11.19 -12.71 2.74
CA LYS A 15 -12.57 -12.95 3.21
C LYS A 15 -13.34 -11.65 3.51
N TYR A 16 -12.65 -10.49 3.53
CA TYR A 16 -13.23 -9.19 3.86
C TYR A 16 -13.02 -8.14 2.75
N THR A 17 -12.63 -8.55 1.54
CA THR A 17 -12.42 -7.60 0.43
C THR A 17 -13.70 -6.88 0.02
N GLN A 18 -14.87 -7.50 0.21
CA GLN A 18 -16.18 -6.88 0.02
C GLN A 18 -16.44 -5.68 0.96
N ASN A 19 -15.77 -5.64 2.11
CA ASN A 19 -15.86 -4.54 3.05
C ASN A 19 -14.85 -3.41 2.74
N LEU A 20 -13.83 -3.71 1.93
CA LEU A 20 -12.78 -2.76 1.59
C LEU A 20 -13.13 -1.99 0.31
N ALA A 21 -12.64 -0.77 0.23
CA ALA A 21 -12.71 0.01 -1.01
C ALA A 21 -11.94 -0.69 -2.14
N ASP A 22 -12.62 -0.97 -3.24
CA ASP A 22 -12.01 -1.56 -4.43
C ASP A 22 -11.51 -0.47 -5.38
N VAL A 23 -10.25 -0.08 -5.23
CA VAL A 23 -9.63 0.90 -6.13
C VAL A 23 -9.31 0.32 -7.50
N GLY A 24 -9.45 -0.99 -7.71
CA GLY A 24 -9.31 -1.62 -9.03
C GLY A 24 -10.49 -1.33 -9.96
N GLN A 25 -11.65 -1.02 -9.39
CA GLN A 25 -12.83 -0.51 -10.12
C GLN A 25 -12.78 0.99 -10.36
N CYS A 26 -11.81 1.68 -9.75
CA CYS A 26 -11.46 3.05 -10.05
C CYS A 26 -10.78 3.10 -11.43
N VAL A 27 -11.52 2.76 -12.48
CA VAL A 27 -11.12 3.03 -13.86
C VAL A 27 -11.24 4.54 -13.99
N HIS A 28 -10.20 5.26 -13.55
CA HIS A 28 -10.16 6.73 -13.56
C HIS A 28 -10.83 7.21 -14.85
N PRO A 29 -12.06 7.74 -14.80
CA PRO A 29 -12.51 8.53 -15.90
C PRO A 29 -11.71 9.80 -15.69
N LEU A 30 -10.57 9.92 -16.38
CA LEU A 30 -9.79 11.14 -16.52
C LEU A 30 -10.66 12.21 -17.23
N GLY A 31 -11.81 12.51 -16.63
CA GLY A 31 -13.04 12.98 -17.26
C GLY A 31 -14.22 13.16 -16.29
N ARG A 32 -14.22 12.62 -15.06
CA ARG A 32 -15.23 13.00 -14.04
C ARG A 32 -14.90 14.30 -13.29
N LEU A 33 -13.62 14.71 -13.22
CA LEU A 33 -13.20 15.95 -12.57
C LEU A 33 -12.14 16.68 -13.40
N GLY A 34 -12.54 17.54 -14.34
CA GLY A 34 -11.71 18.64 -14.85
C GLY A 34 -10.34 18.31 -15.47
N ALA A 35 -10.04 17.04 -15.79
CA ALA A 35 -8.76 16.66 -16.35
C ALA A 35 -8.59 17.27 -17.75
N THR A 36 -7.52 18.04 -17.95
CA THR A 36 -7.25 18.61 -19.27
C THR A 36 -6.57 17.57 -20.14
N LYS A 37 -7.25 17.14 -21.21
CA LYS A 37 -6.69 16.21 -22.20
C LYS A 37 -5.52 16.86 -22.94
N ARG A 38 -4.45 16.09 -23.13
CA ARG A 38 -3.22 16.48 -23.82
C ARG A 38 -2.83 15.42 -24.87
N LYS A 39 -1.88 15.78 -25.74
CA LYS A 39 -1.26 14.88 -26.71
C LYS A 39 0.22 14.72 -26.35
N GLY A 40 0.64 13.48 -26.12
CA GLY A 40 2.00 13.11 -25.74
C GLY A 40 2.33 13.39 -24.28
N PHE A 41 3.46 12.83 -23.84
CA PHE A 41 4.08 13.20 -22.57
C PHE A 41 5.04 14.38 -22.79
N THR A 42 5.29 15.18 -21.75
CA THR A 42 6.19 16.35 -21.85
C THR A 42 7.12 16.46 -20.65
N ARG A 43 8.05 17.42 -20.68
CA ARG A 43 9.00 17.72 -19.58
C ARG A 43 9.73 16.47 -19.05
N PHE A 44 10.28 15.68 -19.97
CA PHE A 44 11.10 14.53 -19.59
C PHE A 44 12.30 14.97 -18.74
N SER A 45 12.51 14.27 -17.62
CA SER A 45 13.69 14.46 -16.77
C SER A 45 14.97 14.08 -17.52
N LYS A 46 16.15 14.34 -16.92
CA LYS A 46 17.38 13.70 -17.41
C LYS A 46 17.33 12.20 -17.14
N MET A 47 17.79 11.37 -18.08
CA MET A 47 17.79 9.91 -17.93
C MET A 47 18.56 9.48 -16.67
N PHE A 48 17.96 8.57 -15.91
CA PHE A 48 18.51 8.04 -14.67
C PHE A 48 18.31 6.52 -14.61
N CYS A 49 19.04 5.86 -13.72
CA CYS A 49 18.89 4.44 -13.44
C CYS A 49 18.15 4.27 -12.10
N ASP A 50 17.05 3.51 -12.11
CA ASP A 50 16.23 3.26 -10.91
C ASP A 50 16.73 2.01 -10.18
N SER A 51 17.04 0.95 -10.93
CA SER A 51 17.59 -0.28 -10.37
C SER A 51 18.41 -1.11 -11.34
N MET A 52 19.14 -2.06 -10.76
CA MET A 52 19.86 -3.12 -11.46
C MET A 52 19.61 -4.45 -10.76
N VAL A 53 19.66 -5.54 -11.51
CA VAL A 53 19.60 -6.90 -10.98
C VAL A 53 20.88 -7.64 -11.33
N PHE A 54 21.44 -8.31 -10.34
CA PHE A 54 22.59 -9.19 -10.47
C PHE A 54 22.17 -10.62 -10.18
N TRP A 55 22.76 -11.56 -10.90
CA TRP A 55 22.66 -12.98 -10.61
C TRP A 55 24.00 -13.49 -10.12
N ALA A 56 23.97 -14.43 -9.18
CA ALA A 56 25.16 -15.10 -8.68
C ALA A 56 24.87 -16.60 -8.43
N PRO A 57 25.85 -17.48 -8.66
CA PRO A 57 25.69 -18.91 -8.45
C PRO A 57 25.54 -19.25 -6.97
N VAL A 58 24.75 -20.27 -6.67
CA VAL A 58 24.63 -20.90 -5.36
C VAL A 58 24.53 -22.42 -5.51
N ASN A 59 24.85 -23.16 -4.45
CA ASN A 59 24.46 -24.57 -4.39
C ASN A 59 22.99 -24.67 -3.97
N SER A 60 22.10 -25.07 -4.89
CA SER A 60 20.67 -25.23 -4.58
C SER A 60 20.35 -26.47 -3.74
N ALA A 61 21.32 -27.39 -3.55
CA ALA A 61 21.15 -28.57 -2.70
C ALA A 61 21.36 -28.28 -1.19
N ASP A 62 21.94 -27.13 -0.83
CA ASP A 62 22.26 -26.78 0.56
C ASP A 62 21.78 -25.36 0.93
N GLU A 63 20.64 -25.28 1.61
CA GLU A 63 20.04 -24.01 2.04
C GLU A 63 20.89 -23.24 3.06
N LYS A 64 21.67 -23.92 3.90
CA LYS A 64 22.53 -23.25 4.90
C LYS A 64 23.69 -22.56 4.22
N VAL A 65 24.35 -23.26 3.30
CA VAL A 65 25.45 -22.73 2.49
C VAL A 65 24.96 -21.61 1.58
N LYS A 66 23.81 -21.79 0.95
CA LYS A 66 23.13 -20.76 0.15
C LYS A 66 22.90 -19.47 0.93
N GLY A 67 22.39 -19.53 2.17
CA GLY A 67 22.21 -18.36 3.03
C GLY A 67 23.50 -17.58 3.27
N LYS A 68 24.62 -18.28 3.50
CA LYS A 68 25.95 -17.68 3.68
C LYS A 68 26.43 -16.97 2.41
N PHE A 69 26.26 -17.59 1.24
CA PHE A 69 26.62 -16.98 -0.05
C PHE A 69 25.81 -15.73 -0.35
N ILE A 70 24.50 -15.74 -0.08
CA ILE A 70 23.66 -14.55 -0.24
C ILE A 70 24.22 -13.40 0.61
N GLY A 71 24.58 -13.67 1.87
CA GLY A 71 25.22 -12.69 2.74
C GLY A 71 26.50 -12.10 2.14
N LYS A 72 27.38 -12.97 1.61
CA LYS A 72 28.62 -12.57 0.93
C LYS A 72 28.37 -11.69 -0.29
N TYR A 73 27.50 -12.11 -1.21
CA TYR A 73 27.18 -11.35 -2.42
C TYR A 73 26.56 -9.99 -2.11
N LEU A 74 25.70 -9.91 -1.08
CA LEU A 74 25.18 -8.62 -0.62
C LEU A 74 26.28 -7.71 -0.09
N ALA A 75 27.28 -8.24 0.63
CA ALA A 75 28.42 -7.47 1.11
C ALA A 75 29.31 -7.00 -0.05
N ASP A 76 29.59 -7.88 -1.02
CA ASP A 76 30.39 -7.56 -2.21
C ASP A 76 29.77 -6.43 -3.03
N LEU A 77 28.45 -6.46 -3.23
CA LEU A 77 27.73 -5.38 -3.90
C LEU A 77 27.79 -4.07 -3.09
N ARG A 78 27.59 -4.11 -1.77
CA ARG A 78 27.70 -2.90 -0.93
C ARG A 78 29.10 -2.27 -1.01
N GLU A 79 30.14 -3.11 -0.94
CA GLU A 79 31.52 -2.66 -1.05
C GLU A 79 31.80 -2.03 -2.42
N ALA A 80 31.42 -2.71 -3.51
CA ALA A 80 31.66 -2.23 -4.86
C ALA A 80 30.93 -0.92 -5.16
N PHE A 81 29.65 -0.82 -4.79
CA PHE A 81 28.86 0.39 -4.98
C PHE A 81 29.34 1.54 -4.07
N GLY A 82 29.75 1.24 -2.83
CA GLY A 82 30.34 2.22 -1.92
C GLY A 82 31.65 2.80 -2.45
N LYS A 83 32.56 1.94 -2.95
CA LYS A 83 33.84 2.37 -3.56
C LYS A 83 33.64 3.21 -4.82
N ALA A 84 32.58 2.94 -5.58
CA ALA A 84 32.25 3.68 -6.79
C ALA A 84 31.41 4.95 -6.55
N ASP A 85 31.15 5.30 -5.28
CA ASP A 85 30.26 6.40 -4.89
C ASP A 85 28.90 6.34 -5.63
N LEU A 86 28.33 5.14 -5.74
CA LEU A 86 26.99 4.93 -6.30
C LEU A 86 25.98 4.81 -5.17
N PRO A 87 25.21 5.88 -4.87
CA PRO A 87 24.30 5.88 -3.75
C PRO A 87 23.07 5.00 -4.06
N TYR A 88 22.72 4.13 -3.12
CA TYR A 88 21.63 3.17 -3.26
C TYR A 88 20.67 3.22 -2.06
N ASP A 89 19.39 2.97 -2.33
CA ASP A 89 18.35 2.79 -1.32
C ASP A 89 18.48 1.44 -0.62
N SER A 90 18.56 0.37 -1.42
CA SER A 90 18.60 -0.97 -0.86
C SER A 90 19.20 -2.00 -1.80
N ILE A 91 19.88 -2.98 -1.20
CA ILE A 91 20.39 -4.17 -1.87
C ILE A 91 19.72 -5.37 -1.22
N LYS A 92 18.90 -6.08 -1.98
CA LYS A 92 18.01 -7.14 -1.47
C LYS A 92 18.00 -8.35 -2.40
N SER A 93 18.11 -9.54 -1.82
CA SER A 93 17.80 -10.77 -2.55
C SER A 93 16.31 -10.78 -2.91
N LEU A 94 16.01 -11.18 -4.15
CA LEU A 94 14.67 -11.24 -4.70
C LEU A 94 14.10 -12.65 -4.61
N HIS A 95 14.83 -13.61 -5.18
CA HIS A 95 14.50 -15.02 -5.23
C HIS A 95 15.76 -15.82 -5.59
N SER A 96 15.65 -17.13 -5.49
CA SER A 96 16.66 -18.09 -5.90
C SER A 96 15.97 -19.26 -6.59
N GLY A 97 16.68 -19.94 -7.48
CA GLY A 97 16.16 -21.12 -8.16
C GLY A 97 17.29 -22.02 -8.64
N THR A 98 16.90 -23.14 -9.25
CA THR A 98 17.81 -23.98 -10.01
C THR A 98 18.16 -23.29 -11.32
N LEU A 99 19.42 -23.36 -11.72
CA LEU A 99 19.89 -22.82 -12.98
C LEU A 99 19.56 -23.82 -14.09
N LEU A 100 18.67 -23.44 -15.02
CA LEU A 100 18.21 -24.30 -16.11
C LEU A 100 19.00 -24.08 -17.41
N ASP A 101 19.63 -22.92 -17.55
CA ASP A 101 20.45 -22.55 -18.70
C ASP A 101 21.68 -21.71 -18.26
N HIS A 102 22.65 -21.59 -19.15
CA HIS A 102 23.88 -20.81 -18.92
C HIS A 102 23.86 -19.45 -19.65
N GLU A 103 22.67 -18.91 -19.96
CA GLU A 103 22.55 -17.67 -20.74
C GLU A 103 23.20 -16.47 -20.01
N TYR A 104 23.00 -16.38 -18.70
CA TYR A 104 23.49 -15.28 -17.87
C TYR A 104 24.70 -15.67 -17.03
N ILE A 105 24.67 -16.85 -16.41
CA ILE A 105 25.81 -17.41 -15.66
C ILE A 105 26.49 -18.46 -16.53
N SER A 106 27.67 -18.13 -17.06
CA SER A 106 28.41 -19.03 -17.93
C SER A 106 28.81 -20.32 -17.19
N ALA A 107 28.92 -21.41 -17.94
CA ALA A 107 29.36 -22.71 -17.42
C ALA A 107 30.71 -22.61 -16.68
N ASP A 108 31.62 -21.75 -17.13
CA ASP A 108 32.92 -21.52 -16.47
C ASP A 108 32.77 -20.92 -15.08
N ILE A 109 31.88 -19.92 -14.93
CA ILE A 109 31.59 -19.31 -13.62
C ILE A 109 30.97 -20.34 -12.69
N GLN A 110 30.06 -21.17 -13.21
CA GLN A 110 29.43 -22.22 -12.44
C GLN A 110 30.44 -23.28 -11.99
N THR A 111 31.30 -23.73 -12.89
CA THR A 111 32.35 -24.73 -12.63
C THR A 111 33.35 -24.22 -11.61
N ALA A 112 33.85 -22.98 -11.76
CA ALA A 112 34.76 -22.36 -10.80
C ALA A 112 34.12 -22.25 -9.41
N HIS A 113 32.87 -21.76 -9.34
CA HIS A 113 32.14 -21.71 -8.09
C HIS A 113 31.96 -23.10 -7.46
N ALA A 114 31.64 -24.13 -8.27
CA ALA A 114 31.49 -25.49 -7.78
C ALA A 114 32.82 -26.02 -7.22
N GLN A 115 33.93 -25.88 -7.93
CA GLN A 115 35.24 -26.35 -7.49
C GLN A 115 35.68 -25.71 -6.16
N GLU A 116 35.45 -24.42 -5.98
CA GLU A 116 35.84 -23.70 -4.76
C GLU A 116 34.97 -24.03 -3.54
N ASN A 117 33.74 -24.52 -3.75
CA ASN A 117 32.72 -24.51 -2.70
C ASN A 117 31.94 -25.83 -2.53
N SER A 118 32.34 -26.91 -3.22
CA SER A 118 31.68 -28.23 -3.13
C SER A 118 32.51 -29.21 -2.32
N ASN A 119 32.21 -29.35 -1.03
CA ASN A 119 32.68 -30.49 -0.21
C ASN A 119 31.59 -31.59 -0.10
N GLY A 120 30.61 -31.60 -1.02
CA GLY A 120 29.42 -32.45 -0.96
C GLY A 120 28.54 -32.31 -2.21
N PRO A 121 27.28 -32.81 -2.19
CA PRO A 121 26.39 -32.78 -3.35
C PRO A 121 26.16 -31.34 -3.83
N TYR A 122 26.39 -31.13 -5.12
CA TYR A 122 26.26 -29.83 -5.78
C TYR A 122 25.11 -29.86 -6.77
N SER A 123 24.20 -28.90 -6.62
CA SER A 123 23.16 -28.62 -7.61
C SER A 123 23.29 -27.17 -8.04
N ALA A 124 23.38 -26.95 -9.35
CA ALA A 124 23.56 -25.63 -9.91
C ALA A 124 22.32 -24.76 -9.66
N GLY A 125 22.47 -23.72 -8.85
CA GLY A 125 21.44 -22.75 -8.59
C GLY A 125 21.93 -21.32 -8.79
N PHE A 126 20.99 -20.39 -8.72
CA PHE A 126 21.26 -18.96 -8.72
C PHE A 126 20.51 -18.23 -7.61
N VAL A 127 21.03 -17.06 -7.23
CA VAL A 127 20.28 -16.04 -6.50
C VAL A 127 20.21 -14.77 -7.34
N SER A 128 19.01 -14.18 -7.40
CA SER A 128 18.77 -12.87 -8.00
C SER A 128 18.79 -11.79 -6.91
N ILE A 129 19.61 -10.76 -7.10
CA ILE A 129 19.81 -9.67 -6.14
C ILE A 129 19.51 -8.34 -6.83
N LYS A 130 18.59 -7.56 -6.27
CA LYS A 130 18.26 -6.22 -6.76
C LYS A 130 19.03 -5.15 -5.99
N VAL A 131 19.64 -4.24 -6.73
CA VAL A 131 20.18 -2.97 -6.24
C VAL A 131 19.23 -1.85 -6.68
N SER A 132 18.57 -1.19 -5.74
CA SER A 132 17.74 -0.01 -5.98
C SER A 132 18.56 1.25 -5.74
N LEU A 133 18.66 2.14 -6.73
CA LEU A 133 19.50 3.33 -6.70
C LEU A 133 18.73 4.59 -6.28
N TYR A 134 19.40 5.57 -5.68
CA TYR A 134 18.82 6.89 -5.42
C TYR A 134 18.86 7.75 -6.69
N HIS A 135 17.92 7.49 -7.62
CA HIS A 135 17.62 8.29 -8.81
C HIS A 135 18.87 8.84 -9.55
N CYS A 136 19.87 7.95 -9.68
CA CYS A 136 21.22 8.24 -10.13
C CYS A 136 21.25 8.52 -11.62
N ARG A 137 21.89 9.61 -12.04
CA ARG A 137 22.00 9.95 -13.48
C ARG A 137 22.64 8.81 -14.26
N ALA A 138 22.08 8.46 -15.41
CA ALA A 138 22.53 7.31 -16.21
C ALA A 138 24.02 7.39 -16.55
N LYS A 139 24.55 8.59 -16.88
CA LYS A 139 25.98 8.79 -17.11
C LYS A 139 26.85 8.37 -15.91
N LYS A 140 26.47 8.74 -14.69
CA LYS A 140 27.22 8.36 -13.47
C LYS A 140 27.21 6.85 -13.29
N VAL A 141 26.05 6.23 -13.48
CA VAL A 141 25.88 4.78 -13.35
C VAL A 141 26.70 4.03 -14.39
N VAL A 142 26.60 4.37 -15.68
CA VAL A 142 27.35 3.68 -16.74
C VAL A 142 28.86 3.78 -16.52
N VAL A 143 29.38 4.96 -16.15
CA VAL A 143 30.82 5.16 -15.85
C VAL A 143 31.26 4.30 -14.66
N ALA A 144 30.52 4.33 -13.56
CA ALA A 144 30.85 3.53 -12.38
C ALA A 144 30.66 2.02 -12.63
N MET A 145 29.65 1.61 -13.38
CA MET A 145 29.43 0.20 -13.70
C MET A 145 30.54 -0.37 -14.57
N ALA A 146 31.10 0.42 -15.49
CA ALA A 146 32.22 0.01 -16.31
C ALA A 146 33.45 -0.40 -15.48
N SER A 147 33.68 0.26 -14.32
CA SER A 147 34.79 -0.09 -13.43
C SER A 147 34.45 -1.22 -12.46
N ILE A 148 33.22 -1.30 -11.94
CA ILE A 148 32.89 -2.32 -10.93
C ILE A 148 32.48 -3.68 -11.51
N LEU A 149 31.92 -3.74 -12.73
CA LEU A 149 31.48 -5.02 -13.31
C LEU A 149 32.60 -6.06 -13.44
N PRO A 150 33.82 -5.71 -13.90
CA PRO A 150 34.92 -6.67 -13.91
C PRO A 150 35.27 -7.22 -12.51
N VAL A 151 35.19 -6.38 -11.47
CA VAL A 151 35.44 -6.79 -10.08
C VAL A 151 34.34 -7.72 -9.59
N LEU A 152 33.07 -7.37 -9.83
CA LEU A 152 31.92 -8.18 -9.44
C LEU A 152 31.92 -9.55 -10.14
N ARG A 153 32.30 -9.59 -11.42
CA ARG A 153 32.37 -10.84 -12.19
C ARG A 153 33.41 -11.81 -11.62
N LYS A 154 34.56 -11.32 -11.13
CA LYS A 154 35.55 -12.14 -10.39
C LYS A 154 35.01 -12.69 -9.07
N ARG A 155 33.95 -12.08 -8.53
CA ARG A 155 33.22 -12.53 -7.34
C ARG A 155 31.91 -13.24 -7.70
N TYR A 156 31.79 -13.73 -8.94
CA TYR A 156 30.65 -14.47 -9.48
C TYR A 156 29.33 -13.68 -9.60
N LEU A 157 29.37 -12.36 -9.44
CA LEU A 157 28.21 -11.48 -9.62
C LEU A 157 28.15 -10.98 -11.06
N VAL A 158 27.10 -11.39 -11.76
CA VAL A 158 26.87 -11.05 -13.17
C VAL A 158 25.67 -10.13 -13.28
N LEU A 159 25.78 -9.08 -14.10
CA LEU A 159 24.62 -8.24 -14.43
C LEU A 159 23.56 -9.10 -15.12
N HIS A 160 22.29 -8.93 -14.75
CA HIS A 160 21.18 -9.57 -15.44
C HIS A 160 20.33 -8.52 -16.15
N ASP A 161 20.01 -7.43 -15.46
CA ASP A 161 19.29 -6.30 -16.06
C ASP A 161 19.62 -4.95 -15.42
N ILE A 162 19.39 -3.90 -16.20
CA ILE A 162 19.51 -2.49 -15.80
C ILE A 162 18.28 -1.71 -16.26
N ASP A 163 17.68 -0.95 -15.33
CA ASP A 163 16.48 -0.15 -15.57
C ASP A 163 16.84 1.33 -15.80
N MET A 164 16.78 1.78 -17.05
CA MET A 164 16.94 3.19 -17.43
C MET A 164 15.58 3.87 -17.53
N THR A 165 15.49 5.10 -17.06
CA THR A 165 14.19 5.72 -16.79
C THR A 165 14.17 7.22 -17.12
N HIS A 166 13.02 7.68 -17.58
CA HIS A 166 12.58 9.07 -17.53
C HIS A 166 11.32 9.23 -16.69
N ASP A 167 11.29 10.34 -15.96
CA ASP A 167 10.08 10.87 -15.35
C ASP A 167 9.52 11.94 -16.29
N CYS A 168 8.21 11.94 -16.52
CA CYS A 168 7.55 12.85 -17.45
C CYS A 168 6.20 13.34 -16.91
N ARG A 169 5.81 14.52 -17.38
CA ARG A 169 4.56 15.17 -17.02
C ARG A 169 3.39 14.56 -17.77
N TYR A 170 2.23 14.59 -17.10
CA TYR A 170 0.95 14.00 -17.49
C TYR A 170 0.89 12.51 -17.25
N VAL A 171 -0.34 12.02 -17.16
CA VAL A 171 -0.66 10.61 -16.92
C VAL A 171 -1.50 10.04 -18.04
N SER A 172 -1.51 8.72 -18.16
CA SER A 172 -2.40 8.01 -19.07
C SER A 172 -2.88 6.71 -18.43
N THR A 173 -3.83 6.03 -19.08
CA THR A 173 -4.29 4.70 -18.67
C THR A 173 -3.87 3.65 -19.68
N ARG A 174 -3.95 2.39 -19.24
CA ARG A 174 -3.71 1.21 -20.05
C ARG A 174 -4.49 1.23 -21.35
N THR A 175 -5.77 1.57 -21.31
CA THR A 175 -6.63 1.63 -22.50
C THR A 175 -6.10 2.60 -23.57
N TYR A 176 -5.67 3.81 -23.18
CA TYR A 176 -5.17 4.80 -24.14
C TYR A 176 -3.79 4.43 -24.68
N LEU A 177 -2.90 3.97 -23.80
CA LEU A 177 -1.56 3.52 -24.17
C LEU A 177 -1.60 2.30 -25.10
N GLU A 178 -2.39 1.28 -24.79
CA GLU A 178 -2.51 0.08 -25.63
C GLU A 178 -3.09 0.42 -27.00
N ARG A 179 -4.13 1.26 -27.06
CA ARG A 179 -4.69 1.73 -28.33
C ARG A 179 -3.65 2.46 -29.17
N HIS A 180 -2.89 3.35 -28.55
CA HIS A 180 -1.84 4.11 -29.22
C HIS A 180 -0.71 3.22 -29.74
N LEU A 181 -0.21 2.31 -28.91
CA LEU A 181 0.86 1.36 -29.27
C LEU A 181 0.43 0.44 -30.42
N LYS A 182 -0.81 -0.08 -30.39
CA LYS A 182 -1.36 -0.89 -31.49
C LYS A 182 -1.48 -0.09 -32.79
N ALA A 183 -1.93 1.17 -32.72
CA ALA A 183 -1.98 2.05 -33.88
C ALA A 183 -0.59 2.36 -34.48
N LYS A 184 0.47 2.23 -33.68
CA LYS A 184 1.88 2.33 -34.10
C LYS A 184 2.50 0.98 -34.50
N GLY A 185 1.69 -0.08 -34.61
CA GLY A 185 2.14 -1.41 -35.06
C GLY A 185 2.82 -2.27 -33.99
N ILE A 186 2.74 -1.92 -32.71
CA ILE A 186 3.35 -2.71 -31.63
C ILE A 186 2.46 -3.93 -31.31
N SER A 187 2.97 -5.13 -31.61
CA SER A 187 2.31 -6.42 -31.34
C SER A 187 2.76 -7.10 -30.04
N THR A 188 3.81 -6.60 -29.40
CA THR A 188 4.50 -7.19 -28.24
C THR A 188 4.02 -6.67 -26.89
N ILE A 189 2.79 -6.13 -26.84
CA ILE A 189 2.18 -5.64 -25.59
C ILE A 189 1.94 -6.84 -24.66
N VAL A 190 2.45 -6.75 -23.43
CA VAL A 190 2.34 -7.83 -22.45
C VAL A 190 0.98 -7.76 -21.76
N ASN A 191 0.23 -8.85 -21.75
CA ASN A 191 -0.99 -8.97 -20.95
C ASN A 191 -0.67 -9.22 -19.47
N ASP A 192 -0.23 -8.17 -18.78
CA ASP A 192 0.12 -8.19 -17.36
C ASP A 192 -0.87 -7.38 -16.49
N ARG A 193 -2.06 -7.06 -17.01
CA ARG A 193 -3.08 -6.24 -16.31
C ARG A 193 -3.34 -6.72 -14.89
N GLY A 194 -3.50 -8.03 -14.69
CA GLY A 194 -3.72 -8.64 -13.38
C GLY A 194 -2.54 -8.51 -12.39
N ARG A 195 -1.38 -8.03 -12.84
CA ARG A 195 -0.17 -7.84 -12.03
C ARG A 195 0.16 -6.36 -11.79
N VAL A 196 -0.09 -5.50 -12.77
CA VAL A 196 0.33 -4.09 -12.73
C VAL A 196 -0.84 -3.09 -12.74
N GLY A 197 -2.06 -3.53 -13.03
CA GLY A 197 -3.26 -2.69 -13.03
C GLY A 197 -3.44 -1.87 -14.30
N ASP A 198 -4.40 -0.95 -14.25
CA ASP A 198 -4.84 -0.13 -15.40
C ASP A 198 -4.04 1.17 -15.57
N HIS A 199 -3.06 1.42 -14.71
CA HIS A 199 -2.17 2.59 -14.75
C HIS A 199 -0.76 2.25 -15.18
N CYS A 200 -0.61 1.10 -15.84
CA CYS A 200 0.66 0.60 -16.30
C CYS A 200 0.47 -0.21 -17.59
N VAL A 201 1.34 0.02 -18.56
CA VAL A 201 1.48 -0.80 -19.77
C VAL A 201 2.91 -1.23 -19.93
N THR A 202 3.09 -2.49 -20.28
CA THR A 202 4.37 -3.11 -20.57
C THR A 202 4.37 -3.64 -22.01
N TRP A 203 5.45 -3.43 -22.73
CA TRP A 203 5.68 -4.04 -24.05
C TRP A 203 7.17 -4.36 -24.24
N PHE A 204 7.51 -5.18 -25.21
CA PHE A 204 8.90 -5.38 -25.63
C PHE A 204 9.21 -4.53 -26.85
N ALA A 205 10.37 -3.87 -26.89
CA ALA A 205 10.81 -3.17 -28.09
C ALA A 205 10.98 -4.17 -29.27
N SER A 206 10.78 -3.70 -30.49
CA SER A 206 10.85 -4.50 -31.72
C SER A 206 12.18 -5.27 -31.82
N ALA A 207 12.11 -6.51 -32.28
CA ALA A 207 13.16 -7.53 -32.21
C ALA A 207 14.33 -7.34 -33.20
N ASP A 208 14.62 -6.11 -33.64
CA ASP A 208 15.67 -5.88 -34.66
C ASP A 208 17.10 -6.05 -34.12
N ASN A 209 17.29 -6.45 -32.87
CA ASN A 209 18.60 -6.77 -32.32
C ASN A 209 18.46 -7.86 -31.27
N ALA A 210 19.49 -8.69 -31.11
CA ALA A 210 19.62 -9.74 -30.08
C ALA A 210 19.42 -9.27 -28.62
N GLN A 211 19.14 -7.98 -28.39
CA GLN A 211 18.92 -7.39 -27.08
C GLN A 211 17.42 -7.30 -26.76
N LYS A 212 17.00 -8.07 -25.75
CA LYS A 212 15.64 -8.01 -25.19
C LYS A 212 15.50 -6.75 -24.34
N ILE A 213 14.65 -5.81 -24.75
CA ILE A 213 14.34 -4.59 -24.00
C ILE A 213 12.86 -4.59 -23.65
N ARG A 214 12.54 -4.50 -22.35
CA ARG A 214 11.17 -4.34 -21.87
C ARG A 214 10.92 -2.87 -21.56
N CYS A 215 9.93 -2.30 -22.22
CA CYS A 215 9.48 -0.94 -22.01
C CYS A 215 8.23 -0.94 -21.12
N LYS A 216 8.12 0.07 -20.25
CA LYS A 216 7.00 0.23 -19.34
C LYS A 216 6.66 1.70 -19.17
N VAL A 217 5.38 2.03 -19.24
CA VAL A 217 4.86 3.37 -18.87
C VAL A 217 3.85 3.22 -17.77
N TYR A 218 4.01 3.98 -16.68
CA TYR A 218 3.07 3.93 -15.56
C TYR A 218 2.89 5.26 -14.85
N ASN A 219 1.73 5.45 -14.22
CA ASN A 219 1.47 6.57 -13.30
C ASN A 219 2.18 6.30 -11.97
N LYS A 220 3.16 7.14 -11.62
CA LYS A 220 4.03 6.91 -10.47
C LYS A 220 3.27 7.01 -9.14
N LEU A 221 2.43 8.04 -8.97
CA LEU A 221 1.66 8.23 -7.73
C LEU A 221 0.68 7.08 -7.51
N VAL A 222 -0.12 6.76 -8.52
CA VAL A 222 -1.13 5.69 -8.40
C VAL A 222 -0.49 4.36 -8.06
N GLN A 223 0.64 4.03 -8.69
CA GLN A 223 1.39 2.81 -8.38
C GLN A 223 1.93 2.79 -6.94
N MET A 224 2.36 3.93 -6.39
CA MET A 224 2.78 4.03 -4.97
C MET A 224 1.62 3.82 -3.99
N LEU A 225 0.41 4.21 -4.38
CA LEU A 225 -0.79 4.08 -3.56
C LEU A 225 -1.48 2.70 -3.70
N GLU A 226 -1.14 1.90 -4.71
CA GLU A 226 -1.71 0.55 -4.92
C GLU A 226 -1.02 -0.55 -4.10
N SER A 227 0.31 -0.51 -3.96
CA SER A 227 1.09 -1.47 -3.15
C SER A 227 2.57 -1.07 -3.03
N ALA A 228 3.28 -1.70 -2.09
CA ALA A 228 4.72 -1.54 -1.93
C ALA A 228 5.58 -2.23 -2.99
N ASP A 229 5.11 -3.31 -3.61
CA ASP A 229 5.87 -4.03 -4.65
C ASP A 229 4.90 -4.77 -5.58
N VAL A 230 5.32 -4.99 -6.81
CA VAL A 230 4.60 -5.85 -7.76
C VAL A 230 4.47 -7.28 -7.21
N ARG A 231 5.45 -7.73 -6.41
CA ARG A 231 5.47 -9.09 -5.83
C ARG A 231 4.70 -9.26 -4.52
N LYS A 232 4.38 -8.17 -3.82
CA LYS A 232 3.71 -8.23 -2.52
C LYS A 232 2.22 -7.95 -2.68
N SER A 233 1.43 -8.81 -2.06
CA SER A 233 -0.02 -8.67 -2.01
C SER A 233 -0.46 -7.67 -0.95
N LEU A 234 0.36 -7.38 0.07
CA LEU A 234 0.08 -6.37 1.09
C LEU A 234 1.29 -5.44 1.30
N GLY A 235 1.08 -4.12 1.19
CA GLY A 235 2.08 -3.12 1.52
C GLY A 235 1.66 -1.69 1.18
N SER A 236 2.42 -0.72 1.66
CA SER A 236 2.25 0.71 1.35
C SER A 236 3.60 1.35 1.05
N ARG A 237 3.57 2.43 0.26
CA ARG A 237 4.68 3.37 0.01
C ARG A 237 4.24 4.82 0.16
N MET A 238 3.18 5.08 0.92
CA MET A 238 2.68 6.45 1.10
C MET A 238 3.68 7.31 1.89
N GLU A 239 4.51 6.70 2.74
CA GLU A 239 5.64 7.36 3.38
C GLU A 239 6.66 7.91 2.39
N ASP A 240 6.92 7.19 1.29
CA ASP A 240 7.87 7.58 0.24
C ASP A 240 7.40 8.85 -0.50
N ILE A 241 6.15 9.30 -0.30
CA ILE A 241 5.62 10.55 -0.87
C ILE A 241 6.13 11.76 -0.08
N VAL A 242 6.21 11.66 1.25
CA VAL A 242 6.49 12.81 2.13
C VAL A 242 7.85 12.75 2.80
N ALA A 243 8.42 11.55 2.92
CA ALA A 243 9.64 11.28 3.67
C ALA A 243 10.55 10.32 2.88
N ASN A 244 10.75 10.60 1.58
CA ASN A 244 11.66 9.80 0.77
C ASN A 244 13.12 10.11 1.13
N PRO A 245 13.98 9.10 1.34
CA PRO A 245 15.42 9.32 1.48
C PRO A 245 16.09 9.86 0.20
N ASP A 246 15.47 9.73 -0.97
CA ASP A 246 15.93 10.32 -2.22
C ASP A 246 15.36 11.73 -2.42
N GLU A 247 16.13 12.76 -2.07
CA GLU A 247 15.73 14.16 -2.27
C GLU A 247 15.41 14.50 -3.73
N LYS A 248 16.11 13.89 -4.69
CA LYS A 248 15.90 14.19 -6.10
C LYS A 248 14.55 13.64 -6.53
N PHE A 249 14.20 12.45 -6.08
CA PHE A 249 12.87 11.91 -6.29
C PHE A 249 11.78 12.76 -5.61
N THR A 250 11.98 13.21 -4.37
CA THR A 250 11.03 14.09 -3.68
C THR A 250 10.81 15.40 -4.43
N ARG A 251 11.88 16.05 -4.92
CA ARG A 251 11.78 17.25 -5.77
C ARG A 251 11.04 16.96 -7.08
N THR A 252 11.25 15.79 -7.67
CA THR A 252 10.50 15.38 -8.88
C THR A 252 9.01 15.25 -8.60
N LEU A 253 8.61 14.62 -7.48
CA LEU A 253 7.20 14.51 -7.09
C LEU A 253 6.57 15.90 -6.91
N LEU A 254 7.24 16.80 -6.18
CA LEU A 254 6.77 18.18 -6.00
C LEU A 254 6.59 18.93 -7.31
N GLY A 255 7.58 18.84 -8.21
CA GLY A 255 7.53 19.51 -9.52
C GLY A 255 6.44 19.00 -10.46
N HIS A 256 5.83 17.85 -10.15
CA HIS A 256 4.76 17.24 -10.93
C HIS A 256 3.42 17.18 -10.19
N ARG A 257 3.32 17.72 -8.96
CA ARG A 257 2.13 17.57 -8.12
C ARG A 257 0.85 18.08 -8.79
N ASP A 258 0.96 19.18 -9.53
CA ASP A 258 -0.19 19.87 -10.12
C ASP A 258 -0.59 19.27 -11.48
N HIS A 259 0.19 18.29 -11.98
CA HIS A 259 0.10 17.83 -13.37
C HIS A 259 0.09 16.32 -13.55
N GLY A 260 0.49 15.58 -12.52
CA GLY A 260 0.66 14.15 -12.59
C GLY A 260 2.04 13.77 -13.11
N LEU A 261 2.51 12.59 -12.68
CA LEU A 261 3.81 12.04 -13.01
C LEU A 261 3.65 10.64 -13.59
N SER A 262 4.07 10.51 -14.84
CA SER A 262 4.32 9.21 -15.46
C SER A 262 5.80 8.92 -15.49
N ARG A 263 6.12 7.62 -15.51
CA ARG A 263 7.47 7.11 -15.64
C ARG A 263 7.55 6.21 -16.87
N LEU A 264 8.51 6.51 -17.74
CA LEU A 264 8.94 5.66 -18.85
C LEU A 264 10.20 4.91 -18.41
N GLU A 265 10.11 3.60 -18.31
CA GLU A 265 11.16 2.70 -17.80
C GLU A 265 11.50 1.67 -18.88
N LEU A 266 12.78 1.55 -19.21
CA LEU A 266 13.33 0.55 -20.12
C LEU A 266 14.26 -0.36 -19.33
N THR A 267 13.89 -1.64 -19.24
CA THR A 267 14.74 -2.70 -18.69
C THR A 267 15.53 -3.32 -19.83
N PHE A 268 16.86 -3.22 -19.77
CA PHE A 268 17.78 -3.85 -20.70
C PHE A 268 18.26 -5.16 -20.10
N TYR A 269 17.87 -6.29 -20.70
CA TYR A 269 18.33 -7.61 -20.27
C TYR A 269 19.68 -7.95 -20.90
N GLY A 270 20.57 -8.55 -20.11
CA GLY A 270 21.86 -9.05 -20.56
C GLY A 270 22.98 -8.85 -19.54
N SER A 271 24.04 -9.65 -19.70
CA SER A 271 25.24 -9.61 -18.86
C SER A 271 26.26 -8.54 -19.25
N ARG A 272 26.02 -7.84 -20.36
CA ARG A 272 26.93 -6.80 -20.89
C ARG A 272 26.38 -5.41 -20.58
N LEU A 273 27.28 -4.53 -20.16
CA LEU A 273 26.99 -3.10 -20.07
C LEU A 273 27.16 -2.46 -21.45
N HIS A 274 26.16 -1.70 -21.88
CA HIS A 274 26.24 -0.93 -23.12
C HIS A 274 26.85 0.46 -22.92
N PRO A 275 27.41 1.08 -23.96
CA PRO A 275 27.73 2.50 -23.96
C PRO A 275 26.50 3.36 -23.65
N LEU A 276 26.71 4.54 -23.05
CA LEU A 276 25.62 5.45 -22.68
C LEU A 276 24.70 5.80 -23.87
N ALA A 277 25.29 6.02 -25.05
CA ALA A 277 24.57 6.37 -26.27
C ALA A 277 23.49 5.34 -26.62
N VAL A 278 23.78 4.04 -26.49
CA VAL A 278 22.81 2.97 -26.78
C VAL A 278 21.57 3.08 -25.88
N TYR A 279 21.76 3.37 -24.60
CA TYR A 279 20.62 3.58 -23.69
C TYR A 279 19.83 4.83 -24.05
N GLN A 280 20.50 5.91 -24.47
CA GLN A 280 19.86 7.16 -24.88
C GLN A 280 19.03 6.98 -26.15
N ASP A 281 19.60 6.35 -27.17
CA ASP A 281 18.95 6.12 -28.46
C ASP A 281 17.66 5.30 -28.29
N ARG A 282 17.72 4.21 -27.52
CA ARG A 282 16.56 3.36 -27.23
C ARG A 282 15.51 4.08 -26.40
N MET A 283 15.94 4.93 -25.47
CA MET A 283 15.02 5.76 -24.70
C MET A 283 14.32 6.79 -25.59
N ASP A 284 15.04 7.41 -26.53
CA ASP A 284 14.46 8.37 -27.47
C ASP A 284 13.54 7.69 -28.49
N ASP A 285 13.83 6.46 -28.93
CA ASP A 285 12.91 5.63 -29.71
C ASP A 285 11.59 5.42 -28.97
N ALA A 286 11.66 5.01 -27.70
CA ALA A 286 10.48 4.79 -26.87
C ALA A 286 9.69 6.09 -26.63
N ARG A 287 10.37 7.23 -26.51
CA ARG A 287 9.71 8.55 -26.42
C ARG A 287 8.98 8.90 -27.71
N ARG A 288 9.64 8.80 -28.87
CA ARG A 288 9.03 9.05 -30.18
C ARG A 288 7.81 8.16 -30.43
N LEU A 289 7.86 6.90 -30.00
CA LEU A 289 6.74 5.98 -30.09
C LEU A 289 5.49 6.49 -29.33
N LEU A 290 5.69 7.18 -28.19
CA LEU A 290 4.63 7.71 -27.34
C LEU A 290 4.15 9.11 -27.77
N ASP A 291 4.78 9.72 -28.78
CA ASP A 291 4.34 11.01 -29.30
C ASP A 291 2.92 10.92 -29.86
N GLY A 292 2.08 11.90 -29.49
CA GLY A 292 0.67 11.94 -29.87
C GLY A 292 -0.25 11.04 -29.03
N CYS A 293 0.27 10.24 -28.10
CA CYS A 293 -0.55 9.43 -27.20
C CYS A 293 -1.50 10.32 -26.40
N THR A 294 -2.74 9.87 -26.15
CA THR A 294 -3.64 10.62 -25.26
C THR A 294 -3.12 10.57 -23.83
N THR A 295 -2.91 11.74 -23.25
CA THR A 295 -2.46 11.95 -21.87
C THR A 295 -3.33 13.00 -21.19
N PHE A 296 -3.19 13.16 -19.88
CA PHE A 296 -4.04 14.02 -19.07
C PHE A 296 -3.21 14.83 -18.06
N ASP A 297 -3.47 16.13 -18.01
CA ASP A 297 -3.02 17.03 -16.97
C ASP A 297 -3.89 16.79 -15.73
N TYR A 298 -3.34 16.07 -14.75
CA TYR A 298 -4.14 15.55 -13.65
C TYR A 298 -3.33 15.52 -12.35
N SER A 299 -3.74 16.33 -11.39
CA SER A 299 -2.95 16.58 -10.18
C SER A 299 -2.99 15.39 -9.22
N TYR A 300 -2.02 15.36 -8.32
CA TYR A 300 -1.97 14.40 -7.22
C TYR A 300 -3.17 14.55 -6.28
N GLU A 301 -3.67 15.78 -6.12
CA GLU A 301 -4.87 16.07 -5.36
C GLU A 301 -6.11 15.43 -5.97
N GLN A 302 -6.31 15.57 -7.29
CA GLN A 302 -7.43 14.92 -7.97
C GLN A 302 -7.35 13.39 -7.86
N HIS A 303 -6.15 12.81 -8.07
CA HIS A 303 -5.91 11.38 -7.87
C HIS A 303 -6.25 10.91 -6.44
N TRP A 304 -5.93 11.72 -5.43
CA TRP A 304 -6.18 11.40 -4.05
C TRP A 304 -7.66 11.52 -3.68
N ILE A 305 -8.35 12.58 -4.11
CA ILE A 305 -9.78 12.80 -3.85
C ILE A 305 -10.60 11.62 -4.37
N GLU A 306 -10.43 11.23 -5.63
CA GLU A 306 -11.16 10.09 -6.22
C GLU A 306 -10.93 8.80 -5.43
N ARG A 307 -9.70 8.60 -4.93
CA ARG A 307 -9.39 7.42 -4.12
C ARG A 307 -10.03 7.49 -2.74
N ALA A 308 -9.92 8.63 -2.07
CA ALA A 308 -10.40 8.82 -0.71
C ALA A 308 -11.93 8.71 -0.63
N GLU A 309 -12.65 9.18 -1.66
CA GLU A 309 -14.10 9.05 -1.78
C GLU A 309 -14.57 7.59 -1.79
N LEU A 310 -13.78 6.66 -2.33
CA LEU A 310 -14.07 5.23 -2.32
C LEU A 310 -13.85 4.58 -0.95
N ILE A 311 -13.04 5.17 -0.08
CA ILE A 311 -12.72 4.58 1.23
C ILE A 311 -13.94 4.64 2.13
N LYS A 312 -14.65 3.51 2.26
CA LYS A 312 -15.83 3.37 3.11
C LYS A 312 -15.58 2.62 4.41
N ALA A 313 -14.53 1.80 4.49
CA ALA A 313 -14.16 1.08 5.70
C ALA A 313 -12.69 0.69 5.68
N MET A 314 -12.24 0.05 6.76
CA MET A 314 -10.97 -0.63 6.83
C MET A 314 -11.12 -2.01 7.49
N VAL A 315 -10.14 -2.88 7.28
CA VAL A 315 -10.06 -4.19 7.95
C VAL A 315 -8.77 -4.24 8.75
N ALA A 316 -8.84 -4.72 9.99
CA ALA A 316 -7.71 -4.97 10.85
C ALA A 316 -7.74 -6.43 11.33
N VAL A 317 -6.60 -7.11 11.25
CA VAL A 317 -6.47 -8.53 11.61
C VAL A 317 -5.43 -8.67 12.70
N TYR A 318 -5.76 -9.37 13.77
CA TYR A 318 -4.83 -9.73 14.84
C TYR A 318 -4.82 -11.25 15.06
N ILE A 319 -3.62 -11.84 15.14
CA ILE A 319 -3.44 -13.26 15.42
C ILE A 319 -2.67 -13.37 16.75
N PRO A 320 -3.36 -13.53 17.89
CA PRO A 320 -2.73 -13.50 19.22
C PRO A 320 -1.61 -14.51 19.38
N GLY A 321 -1.83 -15.77 18.97
CA GLY A 321 -0.84 -16.85 19.11
C GLY A 321 0.46 -16.58 18.33
N SER A 322 0.35 -15.93 17.18
CA SER A 322 1.53 -15.55 16.36
C SER A 322 2.07 -14.14 16.66
N LYS A 323 1.37 -13.36 17.50
CA LYS A 323 1.64 -11.94 17.77
C LYS A 323 1.76 -11.12 16.48
N VAL A 324 0.86 -11.35 15.52
CA VAL A 324 0.85 -10.65 14.22
C VAL A 324 -0.35 -9.73 14.16
N PHE A 325 -0.13 -8.48 13.76
CA PHE A 325 -1.18 -7.52 13.47
C PHE A 325 -1.02 -7.02 12.04
N ALA A 326 -2.13 -6.84 11.35
CA ALA A 326 -2.16 -6.18 10.06
C ALA A 326 -3.39 -5.29 9.94
N TYR A 327 -3.32 -4.27 9.10
CA TYR A 327 -4.50 -3.55 8.64
C TYR A 327 -4.46 -3.38 7.12
N CYS A 328 -5.62 -3.16 6.54
CA CYS A 328 -5.84 -2.88 5.14
C CYS A 328 -6.84 -1.73 5.03
N HIS A 329 -6.50 -0.69 4.27
CA HIS A 329 -7.40 0.45 4.02
C HIS A 329 -8.21 0.27 2.74
N TRP A 330 -7.57 -0.24 1.69
CA TRP A 330 -8.20 -0.50 0.41
C TRP A 330 -7.49 -1.63 -0.32
N TRP A 331 -8.15 -2.19 -1.31
CA TRP A 331 -7.63 -3.25 -2.14
C TRP A 331 -7.89 -2.94 -3.61
N ASN A 332 -7.14 -3.59 -4.49
CA ASN A 332 -7.29 -3.47 -5.93
C ASN A 332 -7.70 -4.84 -6.46
N SER A 333 -8.95 -5.00 -6.91
CA SER A 333 -9.46 -6.29 -7.40
C SER A 333 -8.77 -6.78 -8.67
N THR A 334 -8.31 -5.85 -9.51
CA THR A 334 -7.56 -6.16 -10.73
C THR A 334 -6.21 -6.81 -10.39
N THR A 335 -5.45 -6.24 -9.46
CA THR A 335 -4.10 -6.72 -9.12
C THR A 335 -4.04 -7.67 -7.92
N ARG A 336 -5.16 -7.80 -7.20
CA ARG A 336 -5.28 -8.48 -5.89
C ARG A 336 -4.38 -7.92 -4.79
N LYS A 337 -3.78 -6.75 -5.01
CA LYS A 337 -2.92 -6.07 -4.03
C LYS A 337 -3.76 -5.26 -3.05
N LYS A 338 -3.21 -5.10 -1.86
CA LYS A 338 -3.83 -4.47 -0.71
C LYS A 338 -2.91 -3.38 -0.18
N TYR A 339 -3.48 -2.22 0.03
CA TYR A 339 -2.78 -1.14 0.70
C TYR A 339 -2.97 -1.29 2.20
N GLY A 340 -1.85 -1.45 2.89
CA GLY A 340 -1.84 -1.65 4.33
C GLY A 340 -0.48 -2.12 4.81
N TYR A 341 -0.44 -2.53 6.07
CA TYR A 341 0.80 -2.91 6.73
C TYR A 341 0.60 -4.12 7.65
N MET A 342 1.66 -4.89 7.83
CA MET A 342 1.72 -6.04 8.74
C MET A 342 2.95 -5.91 9.63
N TRP A 343 2.76 -6.18 10.91
CA TRP A 343 3.79 -6.24 11.91
C TRP A 343 3.74 -7.54 12.70
N SER A 344 4.92 -7.96 13.17
CA SER A 344 5.08 -9.09 14.07
C SER A 344 5.49 -8.62 15.46
N LYS A 345 5.35 -9.49 16.47
CA LYS A 345 5.64 -9.20 17.88
C LYS A 345 4.70 -8.12 18.46
N VAL A 346 3.45 -8.10 18.01
CA VAL A 346 2.41 -7.18 18.50
C VAL A 346 1.61 -7.86 19.61
N SER A 347 1.46 -7.19 20.75
CA SER A 347 0.58 -7.64 21.85
C SER A 347 -0.86 -7.17 21.63
N ALA A 348 -1.84 -7.76 22.34
CA ALA A 348 -3.25 -7.39 22.18
C ALA A 348 -3.54 -5.90 22.51
N PRO A 349 -3.00 -5.31 23.60
CA PRO A 349 -3.18 -3.89 23.86
C PRO A 349 -2.57 -3.01 22.77
N LEU A 350 -1.40 -3.42 22.25
CA LEU A 350 -0.74 -2.70 21.17
C LEU A 350 -1.54 -2.81 19.86
N ALA A 351 -2.16 -3.96 19.56
CA ALA A 351 -3.01 -4.11 18.39
C ALA A 351 -4.16 -3.08 18.39
N MET A 352 -4.87 -2.93 19.51
CA MET A 352 -5.95 -1.93 19.62
C MET A 352 -5.42 -0.49 19.53
N HIS A 353 -4.25 -0.22 20.09
CA HIS A 353 -3.57 1.08 19.93
C HIS A 353 -3.25 1.34 18.44
N LEU A 354 -2.76 0.34 17.69
CA LEU A 354 -2.52 0.48 16.25
C LEU A 354 -3.83 0.70 15.49
N VAL A 355 -4.92 -0.01 15.82
CA VAL A 355 -6.24 0.22 15.22
C VAL A 355 -6.69 1.67 15.42
N ALA A 356 -6.53 2.22 16.63
CA ALA A 356 -6.88 3.61 16.91
C ALA A 356 -6.06 4.60 16.07
N ASN A 357 -4.77 4.36 15.86
CA ASN A 357 -3.88 5.30 15.18
C ASN A 357 -3.96 5.23 13.65
N TYR A 358 -4.20 4.04 13.11
CA TYR A 358 -4.21 3.77 11.66
C TYR A 358 -5.60 3.78 11.05
N SER A 359 -6.66 3.97 11.84
CA SER A 359 -8.02 4.09 11.31
C SER A 359 -8.36 5.45 10.71
N PHE A 360 -9.40 5.49 9.90
CA PHE A 360 -9.99 6.74 9.41
C PHE A 360 -11.12 7.18 10.34
N ASN A 361 -11.35 8.50 10.41
CA ASN A 361 -12.52 9.01 11.12
C ASN A 361 -13.79 8.68 10.31
N ASP A 362 -14.90 8.46 11.02
CA ASP A 362 -16.22 8.23 10.42
C ASP A 362 -16.25 7.05 9.43
N ARG A 363 -15.38 6.05 9.61
CA ARG A 363 -15.34 4.81 8.82
C ARG A 363 -15.33 3.60 9.74
N PRO A 364 -16.16 2.58 9.49
CA PRO A 364 -16.11 1.33 10.22
C PRO A 364 -14.77 0.62 10.04
N ILE A 365 -14.36 -0.05 11.11
CA ILE A 365 -13.13 -0.82 11.24
C ILE A 365 -13.54 -2.25 11.56
N TYR A 366 -13.46 -3.13 10.57
CA TYR A 366 -13.70 -4.56 10.75
C TYR A 366 -12.47 -5.17 11.41
N TYR A 367 -12.54 -5.37 12.72
CA TYR A 367 -11.48 -5.95 13.52
C TYR A 367 -11.72 -7.45 13.71
N VAL A 368 -10.76 -8.24 13.25
CA VAL A 368 -10.82 -9.69 13.16
C VAL A 368 -9.70 -10.28 14.01
N GLU A 369 -10.04 -11.13 14.99
CA GLU A 369 -9.06 -11.98 15.65
C GLU A 369 -9.17 -13.41 15.12
N ALA A 370 -8.02 -13.98 14.77
CA ALA A 370 -7.95 -15.34 14.24
C ALA A 370 -6.92 -16.19 15.01
N LYS A 371 -7.13 -17.50 14.97
CA LYS A 371 -6.17 -18.52 15.40
C LYS A 371 -5.66 -19.27 14.17
N VAL A 372 -4.42 -19.75 14.28
CA VAL A 372 -3.79 -20.60 13.29
C VAL A 372 -3.47 -21.91 13.98
N SER A 373 -4.05 -23.00 13.50
CA SER A 373 -3.79 -24.35 14.00
C SER A 373 -2.40 -24.84 13.57
N GLU A 374 -1.94 -25.95 14.15
CA GLU A 374 -0.64 -26.56 13.82
C GLU A 374 -0.52 -26.94 12.34
N ASN A 375 -1.63 -27.36 11.71
CA ASN A 375 -1.68 -27.64 10.27
C ASN A 375 -1.77 -26.38 9.37
N GLY A 376 -1.76 -25.17 9.95
CA GLY A 376 -1.80 -23.90 9.22
C GLY A 376 -3.19 -23.47 8.74
N THR A 377 -4.26 -24.09 9.27
CA THR A 377 -5.64 -23.69 9.02
C THR A 377 -5.97 -22.44 9.83
N VAL A 378 -6.71 -21.52 9.22
CA VAL A 378 -7.05 -20.24 9.83
C VAL A 378 -8.52 -20.22 10.25
N GLU A 379 -8.74 -20.05 11.56
CA GLU A 379 -10.07 -19.95 12.15
C GLU A 379 -10.27 -18.55 12.71
N VAL A 380 -11.36 -17.89 12.31
CA VAL A 380 -11.74 -16.58 12.87
C VAL A 380 -12.44 -16.83 14.20
N THR A 381 -11.88 -16.28 15.28
CA THR A 381 -12.39 -16.48 16.64
C THR A 381 -13.20 -15.31 17.16
N LYS A 382 -13.08 -14.14 16.52
CA LYS A 382 -13.77 -12.92 16.93
C LYS A 382 -13.85 -11.93 15.78
N GLU A 383 -15.03 -11.37 15.57
CA GLU A 383 -15.26 -10.28 14.64
C GLU A 383 -15.98 -9.16 15.39
N LYS A 384 -15.44 -7.95 15.26
CA LYS A 384 -16.04 -6.74 15.83
C LYS A 384 -15.94 -5.61 14.85
N ILE A 385 -16.89 -4.69 14.92
CA ILE A 385 -16.81 -3.43 14.19
C ILE A 385 -16.49 -2.34 15.20
N TYR A 386 -15.46 -1.55 14.91
CA TYR A 386 -15.14 -0.34 15.67
C TYR A 386 -15.30 0.88 14.79
N GLU A 387 -15.52 2.03 15.40
CA GLU A 387 -15.40 3.34 14.78
C GLU A 387 -14.59 4.23 15.72
N ARG A 388 -13.93 5.26 15.17
CA ARG A 388 -13.47 6.35 16.03
C ARG A 388 -14.68 7.10 16.57
N GLU A 389 -14.57 7.64 17.79
CA GLU A 389 -15.66 8.39 18.42
C GLU A 389 -16.27 9.45 17.47
N PRO A 390 -17.60 9.61 17.42
CA PRO A 390 -18.24 10.59 16.55
C PRO A 390 -17.67 12.00 16.72
N GLY A 391 -17.40 12.68 15.60
CA GLY A 391 -16.80 14.02 15.61
C GLY A 391 -15.28 14.02 15.82
N CYS A 392 -14.63 12.86 15.89
CA CYS A 392 -13.19 12.75 15.96
C CYS A 392 -12.52 13.48 14.77
N LYS A 393 -11.54 14.33 15.08
CA LYS A 393 -10.71 15.05 14.10
C LYS A 393 -9.26 14.57 14.12
N ALA A 394 -9.01 13.41 14.75
CA ALA A 394 -7.68 12.84 14.86
C ALA A 394 -7.11 12.53 13.47
N LYS A 395 -5.79 12.61 13.37
CA LYS A 395 -5.07 12.18 12.17
C LYS A 395 -5.01 10.66 12.08
N THR A 396 -4.94 10.16 10.87
CA THR A 396 -4.54 8.79 10.55
C THR A 396 -3.04 8.80 10.27
N LEU A 397 -2.30 7.94 10.97
CA LEU A 397 -0.86 7.82 10.76
C LEU A 397 -0.56 7.03 9.48
N VAL A 398 0.62 7.28 8.92
CA VAL A 398 1.25 6.44 7.90
C VAL A 398 2.45 5.76 8.54
N PRO A 399 2.62 4.44 8.39
CA PRO A 399 3.79 3.74 8.90
C PRO A 399 5.08 4.36 8.38
N GLY A 400 6.11 4.40 9.24
CA GLY A 400 7.42 4.91 8.86
C GLY A 400 8.17 3.95 7.92
N GLY A 401 9.24 4.45 7.30
CA GLY A 401 10.15 3.65 6.48
C GLY A 401 10.63 2.37 7.17
N SER A 402 11.11 1.39 6.38
CA SER A 402 11.47 0.03 6.83
C SER A 402 10.38 -0.72 7.61
N LYS A 403 9.12 -0.29 7.50
CA LYS A 403 7.94 -0.88 8.16
C LYS A 403 7.89 -0.65 9.67
N GLY A 404 8.35 0.49 10.17
CA GLY A 404 8.20 0.83 11.59
C GLY A 404 6.73 0.92 12.01
N MET A 405 6.36 0.36 13.17
CA MET A 405 4.99 0.45 13.73
C MET A 405 4.55 1.88 14.01
N PHE A 406 5.51 2.78 14.24
CA PHE A 406 5.26 4.18 14.49
C PHE A 406 6.27 5.01 13.70
N PRO A 407 5.81 5.98 12.89
CA PRO A 407 6.72 6.87 12.18
C PRO A 407 7.48 7.78 13.17
N LEU A 408 8.74 8.09 12.85
CA LEU A 408 9.63 8.92 13.65
C LEU A 408 10.35 9.93 12.74
N TYR A 409 10.25 11.22 13.06
CA TYR A 409 11.00 12.29 12.38
C TYR A 409 12.52 12.14 12.53
N ALA A 410 13.00 11.70 13.69
CA ALA A 410 14.43 11.61 14.00
C ALA A 410 15.22 10.60 13.13
N LEU A 411 14.54 9.83 12.26
CA LEU A 411 15.21 8.99 11.26
C LEU A 411 15.48 9.74 9.95
N PHE A 412 14.99 10.98 9.83
CA PHE A 412 15.20 11.83 8.68
C PHE A 412 16.05 13.01 9.13
N ASP A 413 17.31 13.04 8.72
CA ASP A 413 18.18 14.23 8.81
C ASP A 413 17.72 15.35 7.85
N ARG A 414 16.48 15.28 7.36
CA ARG A 414 15.96 16.02 6.20
C ARG A 414 14.52 16.45 6.40
N GLU A 415 14.10 17.43 5.61
CA GLU A 415 12.75 17.98 5.61
C GLU A 415 11.71 16.92 5.21
N VAL A 416 10.74 16.68 6.10
CA VAL A 416 9.56 15.85 5.80
C VAL A 416 8.44 16.78 5.36
N TYR A 417 7.95 16.59 4.15
CA TYR A 417 6.87 17.39 3.59
C TYR A 417 5.53 17.05 4.26
N LYS A 418 4.57 17.98 4.24
CA LYS A 418 3.21 17.61 4.65
C LYS A 418 2.56 16.84 3.50
N PHE A 419 1.71 15.89 3.84
CA PHE A 419 0.88 15.16 2.87
C PHE A 419 0.08 16.10 1.96
N ALA A 420 -0.50 17.17 2.53
CA ALA A 420 -1.22 18.17 1.75
C ALA A 420 -0.33 18.91 0.74
N ASP A 421 0.94 19.16 1.06
CA ASP A 421 1.90 19.80 0.14
C ASP A 421 2.19 18.89 -1.08
N MET A 422 1.95 17.58 -0.92
CA MET A 422 2.09 16.54 -1.94
C MET A 422 0.75 16.13 -2.57
N GLY A 423 -0.32 16.92 -2.38
CA GLY A 423 -1.65 16.64 -2.93
C GLY A 423 -2.50 15.63 -2.14
N ILE A 424 -2.00 15.07 -1.03
CA ILE A 424 -2.82 14.21 -0.17
C ILE A 424 -3.57 15.09 0.85
N VAL A 425 -4.68 15.67 0.41
CA VAL A 425 -5.51 16.61 1.18
C VAL A 425 -6.57 15.91 2.04
N PRO A 426 -7.16 16.56 3.05
CA PRO A 426 -8.31 15.99 3.77
C PRO A 426 -9.54 15.83 2.87
N VAL A 427 -10.20 14.66 2.90
CA VAL A 427 -11.42 14.36 2.12
C VAL A 427 -12.39 13.60 3.02
N ASP A 428 -13.64 14.03 3.16
CA ASP A 428 -14.67 13.36 3.98
C ASP A 428 -14.19 12.90 5.37
N ASN A 429 -13.48 13.79 6.07
CA ASN A 429 -12.83 13.59 7.38
C ASN A 429 -11.71 12.52 7.43
N ILE A 430 -11.27 12.01 6.29
CA ILE A 430 -10.02 11.27 6.14
C ILE A 430 -8.86 12.26 6.24
N ARG A 431 -8.07 12.16 7.32
CA ARG A 431 -7.00 13.12 7.63
C ARG A 431 -5.66 12.41 7.79
N ILE A 432 -4.98 12.16 6.68
CA ILE A 432 -3.65 11.52 6.71
C ILE A 432 -2.59 12.56 7.07
N ARG A 433 -1.79 12.30 8.11
CA ARG A 433 -0.69 13.20 8.50
C ARG A 433 0.51 12.45 9.07
N TRP A 434 1.69 13.02 8.83
CA TRP A 434 2.92 12.63 9.50
C TRP A 434 2.99 13.26 10.91
N PRO A 435 3.37 12.54 11.97
CA PRO A 435 3.26 13.07 13.33
C PRO A 435 4.43 13.97 13.72
N LYS A 436 4.16 15.24 14.07
CA LYS A 436 5.17 16.25 14.46
C LYS A 436 6.17 15.86 15.58
N ARG A 437 5.88 14.82 16.36
CA ARG A 437 6.72 14.30 17.46
C ARG A 437 6.77 12.78 17.38
N ARG A 438 7.78 12.18 18.03
CA ARG A 438 7.91 10.72 18.16
C ARG A 438 6.62 10.14 18.74
N HIS A 439 5.94 9.30 17.96
CA HIS A 439 4.86 8.45 18.44
C HIS A 439 5.45 7.07 18.74
N HIS A 440 5.02 6.41 19.81
CA HIS A 440 5.50 5.08 20.17
C HIS A 440 4.46 4.31 20.98
N LYS A 441 4.77 3.06 21.33
CA LYS A 441 3.88 2.15 22.06
C LYS A 441 3.34 2.71 23.40
N GLU A 442 4.10 3.59 24.06
CA GLU A 442 3.75 4.24 25.33
C GLU A 442 2.96 5.55 25.15
N SER A 443 2.79 6.03 23.92
CA SER A 443 1.99 7.21 23.65
C SER A 443 0.50 6.90 23.83
N ALA A 444 -0.31 7.89 24.19
CA ALA A 444 -1.76 7.74 24.15
C ALA A 444 -2.24 7.47 22.71
N PRO A 445 -3.28 6.64 22.50
CA PRO A 445 -3.89 6.47 21.19
C PRO A 445 -4.42 7.81 20.68
N LEU A 446 -4.32 8.04 19.36
CA LEU A 446 -4.74 9.29 18.74
C LEU A 446 -6.27 9.46 18.69
N ALA A 447 -7.01 8.37 18.85
CA ALA A 447 -8.46 8.37 18.84
C ALA A 447 -8.98 7.36 19.87
N VAL A 448 -10.15 7.68 20.44
CA VAL A 448 -10.94 6.71 21.20
C VAL A 448 -11.74 5.88 20.22
N LEU A 449 -11.75 4.56 20.42
CA LEU A 449 -12.52 3.62 19.63
C LEU A 449 -13.83 3.29 20.35
N VAL A 450 -14.92 3.33 19.61
CA VAL A 450 -16.25 2.89 20.03
C VAL A 450 -16.57 1.59 19.30
N GLU A 451 -16.95 0.56 20.04
CA GLU A 451 -17.40 -0.70 19.44
C GLU A 451 -18.81 -0.52 18.90
N HIS A 452 -18.96 -0.68 17.58
CA HIS A 452 -20.27 -0.80 16.96
C HIS A 452 -20.76 -2.23 17.22
N ARG A 453 -21.70 -2.37 18.15
CA ARG A 453 -22.47 -3.60 18.25
C ARG A 453 -23.41 -3.62 17.04
N PRO A 454 -23.43 -4.67 16.22
CA PRO A 454 -24.49 -4.85 15.24
C PRO A 454 -25.79 -4.79 16.03
N ASP A 455 -26.58 -3.76 15.80
CA ASP A 455 -27.74 -3.45 16.64
C ASP A 455 -28.84 -4.49 16.39
N ASP A 456 -29.27 -5.16 17.46
CA ASP A 456 -30.64 -5.63 17.66
C ASP A 456 -31.64 -4.44 17.79
N GLY A 457 -31.37 -3.28 17.16
CA GLY A 457 -32.06 -2.03 17.52
C GLY A 457 -31.64 -0.80 16.72
N GLN A 458 -31.92 -0.82 15.43
CA GLN A 458 -31.65 0.22 14.42
C GLN A 458 -32.30 1.61 14.66
N TYR A 459 -32.53 2.09 15.88
CA TYR A 459 -33.42 3.26 16.11
C TYR A 459 -32.96 4.39 17.04
N VAL A 460 -31.71 4.44 17.53
CA VAL A 460 -31.32 5.53 18.45
C VAL A 460 -30.31 6.54 17.87
N LYS A 461 -29.72 6.27 16.70
CA LYS A 461 -28.61 7.08 16.14
C LYS A 461 -28.96 8.55 15.80
N TYR A 462 -30.24 8.94 15.81
CA TYR A 462 -30.70 10.31 15.52
C TYR A 462 -31.16 11.12 16.74
N MET A 463 -31.13 10.57 17.96
CA MET A 463 -31.56 11.33 19.15
C MET A 463 -30.39 12.08 19.78
N ARG A 464 -30.63 13.33 20.20
CA ARG A 464 -29.64 14.12 20.98
C ARG A 464 -29.32 13.37 22.27
N ASN A 465 -28.13 12.79 22.35
CA ASN A 465 -27.59 12.24 23.59
C ASN A 465 -27.47 13.38 24.62
N MET A 466 -28.29 13.34 25.67
CA MET A 466 -28.13 14.21 26.84
C MET A 466 -27.31 13.49 27.92
N HIS A 467 -26.55 14.26 28.70
CA HIS A 467 -25.76 13.73 29.81
C HIS A 467 -26.64 13.01 30.86
N SER A 468 -26.10 11.97 31.50
CA SER A 468 -26.81 11.15 32.50
C SER A 468 -27.30 11.92 33.74
N SER A 469 -26.76 13.12 33.96
CA SER A 469 -27.15 14.08 35.00
C SER A 469 -28.53 14.71 34.77
N THR A 470 -29.03 14.73 33.53
CA THR A 470 -30.34 15.34 33.21
C THR A 470 -31.53 14.45 33.66
N PHE A 471 -31.28 13.18 33.97
CA PHE A 471 -32.30 12.24 34.42
C PHE A 471 -32.42 12.23 35.96
N GLY A 472 -33.33 13.03 36.50
CA GLY A 472 -33.70 13.05 37.93
C GLY A 472 -34.74 11.97 38.29
N SER A 473 -34.87 11.67 39.59
CA SER A 473 -35.81 10.69 40.15
C SER A 473 -37.25 11.22 40.16
N GLY A 474 -37.89 11.26 38.99
CA GLY A 474 -39.34 11.43 38.87
C GLY A 474 -39.88 10.31 37.99
N TYR A 475 -40.69 9.42 38.56
CA TYR A 475 -41.28 8.30 37.84
C TYR A 475 -42.69 8.69 37.39
N ASN A 476 -42.91 8.73 36.08
CA ASN A 476 -44.26 8.88 35.53
C ASN A 476 -44.66 7.56 34.85
N VAL A 477 -45.90 7.13 35.08
CA VAL A 477 -46.53 6.03 34.35
C VAL A 477 -47.23 6.63 33.14
N LEU A 478 -46.98 6.09 31.95
CA LEU A 478 -47.64 6.55 30.73
C LEU A 478 -49.06 6.00 30.66
N GLU A 479 -50.02 6.85 30.27
CA GLU A 479 -51.40 6.43 30.03
C GLU A 479 -51.49 5.40 28.88
N PRO A 480 -52.14 4.24 29.10
CA PRO A 480 -52.42 3.28 28.04
C PRO A 480 -53.20 3.91 26.88
N GLY A 481 -52.91 3.50 25.65
CA GLY A 481 -53.59 3.99 24.46
C GLY A 481 -53.13 5.37 23.94
N ARG A 482 -52.49 6.19 24.77
CA ARG A 482 -51.97 7.51 24.39
C ARG A 482 -50.65 7.39 23.61
N ILE A 483 -50.49 8.22 22.59
CA ILE A 483 -49.30 8.30 21.76
C ILE A 483 -48.40 9.43 22.29
N TYR A 484 -47.14 9.12 22.56
CA TYR A 484 -46.13 10.11 22.98
C TYR A 484 -45.02 10.20 21.95
N THR A 485 -44.56 11.43 21.68
CA THR A 485 -43.38 11.71 20.84
C THR A 485 -42.15 11.83 21.72
N ILE A 486 -41.07 11.13 21.33
CA ILE A 486 -39.82 11.09 22.08
C ILE A 486 -38.90 12.26 21.66
N ALA A 487 -38.55 13.12 22.62
CA ALA A 487 -37.59 14.22 22.44
C ALA A 487 -36.13 13.78 22.60
N ALA A 488 -35.87 12.87 23.53
CA ALA A 488 -34.53 12.35 23.82
C ALA A 488 -34.60 10.99 24.54
N ALA A 489 -33.53 10.18 24.42
CA ALA A 489 -33.36 9.00 25.26
C ALA A 489 -31.89 8.78 25.64
N GLY A 490 -31.67 8.02 26.71
CA GLY A 490 -30.34 7.63 27.18
C GLY A 490 -30.39 6.43 28.13
N LEU A 491 -29.24 5.81 28.37
CA LEU A 491 -29.11 4.68 29.30
C LEU A 491 -28.64 5.17 30.67
N LYS A 492 -29.29 4.72 31.74
CA LYS A 492 -28.87 5.01 33.13
C LYS A 492 -29.01 3.78 34.00
N LYS A 493 -28.03 3.59 34.90
CA LYS A 493 -28.01 2.48 35.86
C LYS A 493 -28.95 2.80 37.01
N PHE A 494 -29.88 1.89 37.31
CA PHE A 494 -30.81 1.98 38.43
C PHE A 494 -30.82 0.64 39.17
N ARG A 495 -30.53 0.66 40.48
CA ARG A 495 -30.42 -0.54 41.34
C ARG A 495 -29.57 -1.66 40.71
N GLY A 496 -28.42 -1.29 40.15
CA GLY A 496 -27.49 -2.26 39.55
C GLY A 496 -27.76 -2.61 38.08
N THR A 497 -28.96 -2.32 37.56
CA THR A 497 -29.39 -2.71 36.20
C THR A 497 -29.48 -1.50 35.28
N LEU A 498 -29.08 -1.64 34.02
CA LEU A 498 -29.13 -0.56 33.04
C LEU A 498 -30.53 -0.48 32.41
N TYR A 499 -31.17 0.68 32.46
CA TYR A 499 -32.48 0.91 31.85
C TYR A 499 -32.42 2.03 30.82
N TRP A 500 -33.34 1.98 29.86
CA TRP A 500 -33.63 3.09 28.97
C TRP A 500 -34.44 4.15 29.71
N HIS A 501 -33.99 5.39 29.60
CA HIS A 501 -34.69 6.58 30.06
C HIS A 501 -35.03 7.45 28.87
N ILE A 502 -36.27 7.94 28.85
CA ILE A 502 -36.83 8.67 27.72
C ILE A 502 -37.42 9.97 28.24
N ILE A 503 -37.24 11.05 27.48
CA ILE A 503 -37.87 12.35 27.66
C ILE A 503 -38.81 12.55 26.48
N MET A 504 -40.09 12.80 26.76
CA MET A 504 -41.08 13.14 25.74
C MET A 504 -41.02 14.63 25.41
N ASP A 505 -41.54 15.04 24.26
CA ASP A 505 -41.60 16.47 23.87
C ASP A 505 -42.34 17.33 24.89
N CYS A 506 -43.34 16.76 25.59
CA CYS A 506 -44.05 17.43 26.68
C CYS A 506 -43.26 17.53 28.00
N GLY A 507 -41.96 17.17 27.99
CA GLY A 507 -41.08 17.21 29.16
C GLY A 507 -41.21 16.01 30.11
N THR A 508 -42.18 15.11 29.86
CA THR A 508 -42.40 13.92 30.69
C THR A 508 -41.22 12.97 30.61
N ARG A 509 -40.74 12.52 31.78
CA ARG A 509 -39.60 11.60 31.90
C ARG A 509 -40.08 10.22 32.32
N VAL A 510 -39.62 9.19 31.62
CA VAL A 510 -40.04 7.80 31.84
C VAL A 510 -38.83 6.88 31.84
N ARG A 511 -38.87 5.87 32.73
CA ARG A 511 -37.99 4.70 32.66
C ARG A 511 -38.72 3.62 31.88
N ALA A 512 -38.18 3.23 30.73
CA ALA A 512 -38.74 2.16 29.95
C ALA A 512 -38.40 0.78 30.54
N GLY A 513 -39.40 -0.08 30.65
CA GLY A 513 -39.20 -1.52 30.78
C GLY A 513 -38.68 -2.13 29.47
N LYS A 514 -38.44 -3.43 29.44
CA LYS A 514 -37.94 -4.16 28.25
C LYS A 514 -38.89 -4.12 27.03
N SER A 515 -40.11 -3.60 27.15
CA SER A 515 -41.22 -3.76 26.21
C SER A 515 -41.62 -2.50 25.42
N LEU A 516 -40.66 -1.65 25.01
CA LEU A 516 -40.96 -0.56 24.08
C LEU A 516 -40.85 -1.02 22.62
N PHE A 517 -41.98 -1.01 21.91
CA PHE A 517 -42.06 -1.33 20.49
C PHE A 517 -42.31 -0.06 19.64
N ARG A 518 -41.66 0.04 18.48
CA ARG A 518 -41.88 1.11 17.50
C ARG A 518 -43.11 0.79 16.63
N SER A 519 -44.02 1.73 16.44
CA SER A 519 -45.02 1.64 15.37
C SER A 519 -44.38 1.97 14.02
N LYS A 520 -44.51 1.09 13.03
CA LYS A 520 -43.99 1.32 11.67
C LYS A 520 -44.74 2.49 11.03
N GLY A 521 -44.03 3.46 10.44
CA GLY A 521 -44.62 4.38 9.45
C GLY A 521 -44.31 5.88 9.55
N THR A 522 -43.53 6.36 10.53
CA THR A 522 -43.18 7.80 10.61
C THR A 522 -41.74 8.04 11.08
N ASN A 523 -41.11 9.12 10.62
CA ASN A 523 -39.76 9.54 11.04
C ASN A 523 -39.69 9.99 12.51
N ASP A 524 -40.83 10.13 13.18
CA ASP A 524 -40.93 10.39 14.61
C ASP A 524 -41.10 9.08 15.40
N MET A 525 -40.33 8.89 16.47
CA MET A 525 -40.57 7.77 17.38
C MET A 525 -41.78 8.06 18.26
N LYS A 526 -42.85 7.30 18.00
CA LYS A 526 -44.09 7.28 18.77
C LYS A 526 -44.18 6.01 19.61
N CYS A 527 -44.38 6.13 20.92
CA CYS A 527 -44.70 4.97 21.78
C CYS A 527 -46.17 4.97 22.19
N LYS A 528 -46.81 3.79 22.17
CA LYS A 528 -48.17 3.54 22.67
C LYS A 528 -48.08 2.39 23.67
N LEU A 529 -48.54 2.60 24.91
CA LEU A 529 -48.74 1.48 25.82
C LEU A 529 -49.98 0.71 25.35
N VAL A 530 -49.82 -0.57 25.04
CA VAL A 530 -50.93 -1.49 24.81
C VAL A 530 -51.34 -2.02 26.18
N GLN A 531 -52.64 -1.96 26.50
CA GLN A 531 -53.17 -2.66 27.67
C GLN A 531 -52.89 -4.15 27.48
N GLU A 532 -52.31 -4.82 28.48
CA GLU A 532 -52.23 -6.29 28.51
C GLU A 532 -53.63 -6.89 28.62
#